data_AF-A0A816YPG6-F1
#
_entry.id   AF-A0A816YPG6-F1
#
_cell.length_a   1.000
_cell.length_b   1.000
_cell.length_c   1.000
_cell.angle_alpha   90.00
_cell.angle_beta   90.00
_cell.angle_gamma   90.00
#
_symmetry.space_group_name_H-M   'P 1'
#
loop_
_entity.id
_entity.type
_entity.pdbx_description
1 polymer ?
#
loop_
_entity_poly.entity_id
_entity_poly.type
_entity_poly.pdbx_seq_one_letter_code
_entity_poly.pdbx_strand_id
1 'polypeptide(L)'
;MIILVSITVIFINTYVLSQRNFSLVSDNVLDRNFRKGEQIYNRNQTKLFFPQPLVQRSLLPDLGCEIDDKCSDDTIPYKAISGEGTDKYPIICFNNKLLIHKTLKDTKIGRGLNVAVVDSKTYDVKFIENFDTYLEETFFLRFLRLKLNDGDIAIIASHDEMTYGLKDASLTLLENYGSQTIKGVKYRDSYVMIGQKGLARGKAIEMHQSKGRSDFGSAAQISGCAKFPLGQITPLSFPTLEVNKEGKIAVGTTIKNCGLTATCKENEFAAHVYTGKDNNDEPKICVDGKYVIAKGINDAGRGLNVVVVSNGKEVIRTGHFDTWKDDSTNLEIFLENLEDNVIIIVVSFDEASLKLSQHSKTLFFDLGSATIQNLKYRDVWVFVGQKGIQGFSPYEEISYAGFGSTYAPLIDKRMCVPQAWGKNSIRAFRMAGNGCEWMGMAANGWEWMRMDGNGFEWMGMDANGWEWMRMDGNGCEWMGMDGNGCEWMQMVVNGWEWIGMTGNA
;
A
#
# COMPACT_ATOMS: atom_id res chain seq x y z
N MET A 1 62.57 8.77 20.89
CA MET A 1 63.78 7.91 20.76
C MET A 1 63.30 6.57 20.20
N ILE A 2 63.45 6.20 18.92
CA ILE A 2 64.69 5.91 18.15
C ILE A 2 65.49 4.82 18.91
N ILE A 3 65.77 3.59 18.44
CA ILE A 3 65.90 3.02 17.08
C ILE A 3 65.75 1.48 17.09
N LEU A 4 65.49 0.97 15.88
CA LEU A 4 65.48 -0.41 15.34
C LEU A 4 66.53 -1.43 15.82
N VAL A 5 66.17 -2.72 15.71
CA VAL A 5 67.02 -3.75 15.06
C VAL A 5 66.16 -4.66 14.16
N SER A 6 66.63 -4.83 12.92
CA SER A 6 66.12 -5.67 11.83
C SER A 6 66.40 -7.16 12.02
N ILE A 7 65.66 -8.04 11.33
CA ILE A 7 66.19 -9.15 10.50
C ILE A 7 65.06 -9.69 9.58
N THR A 8 65.43 -9.85 8.31
CA THR A 8 64.66 -10.27 7.15
C THR A 8 64.62 -11.80 7.02
N VAL A 9 63.48 -12.39 6.63
CA VAL A 9 63.45 -13.69 5.93
C VAL A 9 62.41 -13.63 4.81
N ILE A 10 62.92 -13.75 3.58
CA ILE A 10 62.20 -14.02 2.33
C ILE A 10 62.47 -15.49 1.98
N PHE A 11 61.44 -16.27 1.60
CA PHE A 11 61.60 -17.45 0.75
C PHE A 11 60.33 -17.71 -0.10
N ILE A 12 60.58 -18.37 -1.22
CA ILE A 12 59.83 -18.45 -2.49
C ILE A 12 59.31 -19.90 -2.72
N ASN A 13 58.33 -20.05 -3.63
CA ASN A 13 57.93 -21.27 -4.41
C ASN A 13 57.05 -22.32 -3.69
N THR A 14 56.10 -23.04 -4.31
CA THR A 14 55.86 -23.44 -5.73
C THR A 14 54.43 -24.07 -5.86
N TYR A 15 53.84 -23.96 -7.06
CA TYR A 15 52.91 -24.88 -7.80
C TYR A 15 51.95 -25.87 -7.09
N VAL A 16 50.71 -26.00 -7.62
CA VAL A 16 50.20 -27.22 -8.32
C VAL A 16 48.85 -26.93 -9.01
N LEU A 17 48.84 -27.18 -10.32
CA LEU A 17 47.69 -27.31 -11.21
C LEU A 17 47.03 -28.69 -11.01
N SER A 18 45.70 -28.75 -11.01
CA SER A 18 44.96 -29.99 -11.25
C SER A 18 44.23 -29.89 -12.59
N GLN A 19 44.60 -30.80 -13.50
CA GLN A 19 44.00 -31.00 -14.81
C GLN A 19 42.87 -32.03 -14.77
N ARG A 20 42.09 -32.04 -15.88
CA ARG A 20 41.48 -33.16 -16.64
C ARG A 20 39.95 -33.08 -16.69
N ASN A 21 39.24 -33.24 -17.81
CA ASN A 21 39.50 -33.56 -19.23
C ASN A 21 38.26 -33.02 -20.00
N PHE A 22 38.27 -32.61 -21.27
CA PHE A 22 38.31 -33.43 -22.50
C PHE A 22 38.47 -32.45 -23.70
N SER A 23 39.62 -32.43 -24.37
CA SER A 23 39.88 -32.98 -25.72
C SER A 23 39.22 -32.25 -26.90
N LEU A 24 40.07 -31.57 -27.67
CA LEU A 24 39.87 -31.16 -29.05
C LEU A 24 39.77 -32.39 -29.98
N VAL A 25 38.81 -32.36 -30.91
CA VAL A 25 38.93 -33.06 -32.20
C VAL A 25 38.45 -32.08 -33.27
N SER A 26 39.38 -31.67 -34.14
CA SER A 26 39.07 -31.20 -35.48
C SER A 26 38.98 -32.43 -36.39
N ASP A 27 37.98 -32.46 -37.27
CA ASP A 27 38.12 -32.68 -38.72
C ASP A 27 36.84 -33.26 -39.34
N ASN A 28 36.44 -32.60 -40.43
CA ASN A 28 35.72 -33.11 -41.60
C ASN A 28 34.29 -33.65 -41.42
N VAL A 29 33.34 -33.05 -42.15
CA VAL A 29 32.75 -33.64 -43.36
C VAL A 29 31.89 -32.58 -44.08
N LEU A 30 32.13 -32.49 -45.38
CA LEU A 30 31.44 -31.70 -46.39
C LEU A 30 29.98 -32.13 -46.63
N ASP A 31 29.29 -31.28 -47.39
CA ASP A 31 28.11 -31.54 -48.25
C ASP A 31 26.74 -31.30 -47.54
N ARG A 32 25.79 -30.46 -48.02
CA ARG A 32 25.40 -30.07 -49.38
C ARG A 32 24.60 -28.77 -49.44
N ASN A 33 24.71 -28.11 -50.61
CA ASN A 33 23.75 -27.24 -51.29
C ASN A 33 23.54 -25.80 -50.77
N PHE A 34 24.20 -24.82 -51.40
CA PHE A 34 23.56 -24.02 -52.45
C PHE A 34 24.60 -23.27 -53.31
N ARG A 35 24.25 -23.12 -54.58
CA ARG A 35 25.13 -22.86 -55.73
C ARG A 35 25.46 -21.37 -55.95
N LYS A 36 26.70 -21.15 -56.42
CA LYS A 36 27.17 -20.25 -57.51
C LYS A 36 26.99 -18.72 -57.36
N GLY A 37 28.15 -18.05 -57.28
CA GLY A 37 28.37 -16.66 -57.71
C GLY A 37 29.86 -16.33 -57.59
N GLU A 38 30.51 -16.09 -58.73
CA GLU A 38 31.96 -16.04 -58.92
C GLU A 38 32.70 -14.87 -58.24
N GLN A 39 33.97 -15.11 -57.94
CA GLN A 39 34.97 -14.11 -57.61
C GLN A 39 35.31 -13.26 -58.84
N ILE A 40 35.43 -11.94 -58.65
CA ILE A 40 36.35 -11.12 -59.43
C ILE A 40 37.20 -10.32 -58.45
N TYR A 41 38.45 -10.74 -58.29
CA TYR A 41 39.50 -10.01 -57.62
C TYR A 41 40.18 -9.12 -58.67
N ASN A 42 40.17 -7.81 -58.46
CA ASN A 42 41.01 -6.90 -59.25
C ASN A 42 41.83 -6.02 -58.30
N ARG A 43 43.13 -6.28 -58.28
CA ARG A 43 44.16 -5.41 -57.71
C ARG A 43 44.29 -4.20 -58.61
N ASN A 44 44.10 -2.99 -58.08
CA ASN A 44 45.06 -1.89 -58.23
C ASN A 44 44.59 -0.65 -57.45
N GLN A 45 45.59 0.04 -56.88
CA GLN A 45 45.57 1.35 -56.24
C GLN A 45 45.37 1.41 -54.72
N THR A 46 46.52 1.37 -54.07
CA THR A 46 46.87 2.11 -52.85
C THR A 46 46.27 3.52 -52.80
N LYS A 47 45.38 3.74 -51.84
CA LYS A 47 45.28 4.99 -51.06
C LYS A 47 44.86 4.62 -49.64
N LEU A 48 45.81 4.73 -48.71
CA LEU A 48 45.56 4.70 -47.28
C LEU A 48 44.68 5.89 -46.92
N PHE A 49 43.37 5.68 -46.88
CA PHE A 49 42.46 6.48 -46.08
C PHE A 49 42.28 5.73 -44.77
N PHE A 50 42.69 6.33 -43.66
CA PHE A 50 42.23 5.92 -42.34
C PHE A 50 40.76 6.34 -42.24
N PRO A 51 39.78 5.43 -42.23
CA PRO A 51 38.45 5.82 -41.78
C PRO A 51 38.58 6.10 -40.29
N GLN A 52 38.18 7.31 -39.88
CA GLN A 52 37.93 7.58 -38.46
C GLN A 52 36.97 6.50 -37.95
N PRO A 53 37.13 6.01 -36.70
CA PRO A 53 36.19 5.05 -36.16
C PRO A 53 34.81 5.69 -36.18
N LEU A 54 33.92 5.15 -37.02
CA LEU A 54 32.49 5.32 -36.86
C LEU A 54 32.20 4.83 -35.45
N VAL A 55 31.97 5.78 -34.54
CA VAL A 55 31.39 5.50 -33.23
C VAL A 55 30.08 4.80 -33.55
N GLN A 56 30.07 3.49 -33.34
CA GLN A 56 28.89 2.67 -33.51
C GLN A 56 27.89 3.14 -32.46
N ARG A 57 27.05 4.09 -32.86
CA ARG A 57 25.87 4.53 -32.14
C ARG A 57 25.15 3.24 -31.78
N SER A 58 25.16 2.89 -30.50
CA SER A 58 24.48 1.70 -30.00
C SER A 58 23.02 1.84 -30.41
N LEU A 59 22.63 1.10 -31.44
CA LEU A 59 21.25 0.95 -31.88
C LEU A 59 20.54 0.19 -30.76
N LEU A 60 20.09 0.92 -29.73
CA LEU A 60 18.84 0.56 -29.10
C LEU A 60 17.83 0.55 -30.26
N PRO A 61 17.13 -0.56 -30.53
CA PRO A 61 16.01 -0.51 -31.47
C PRO A 61 15.06 0.60 -31.02
N ASP A 62 14.31 1.18 -31.95
CA ASP A 62 13.36 2.27 -31.73
C ASP A 62 12.25 1.85 -30.74
N LEU A 63 12.61 1.85 -29.45
CA LEU A 63 11.81 1.43 -28.31
C LEU A 63 10.94 2.60 -27.81
N GLY A 64 10.77 3.63 -28.64
CA GLY A 64 10.00 4.83 -28.34
C GLY A 64 10.71 5.85 -27.47
N CYS A 65 12.01 5.70 -27.16
CA CYS A 65 12.79 6.70 -26.39
C CYS A 65 13.35 7.87 -27.19
N GLU A 66 13.14 7.88 -28.51
CA GLU A 66 13.63 8.97 -29.35
C GLU A 66 12.91 10.28 -29.02
N ILE A 67 13.69 11.34 -28.85
CA ILE A 67 13.21 12.71 -28.72
C ILE A 67 13.65 13.48 -29.96
N ASP A 68 12.76 14.34 -30.46
CA ASP A 68 13.02 15.12 -31.67
C ASP A 68 14.08 16.21 -31.44
N ASP A 69 14.23 16.64 -30.19
CA ASP A 69 15.10 17.75 -29.79
C ASP A 69 16.52 17.29 -29.41
N LYS A 70 17.51 18.09 -29.80
CA LYS A 70 18.87 17.99 -29.22
C LYS A 70 18.92 18.76 -27.92
N CYS A 71 19.08 18.06 -26.79
CA CYS A 71 19.29 18.69 -25.49
C CYS A 71 20.65 19.38 -25.41
N SER A 72 20.71 20.50 -24.69
CA SER A 72 21.97 21.13 -24.27
C SER A 72 22.67 20.28 -23.22
N ASP A 73 23.97 20.48 -23.03
CA ASP A 73 24.77 19.73 -22.04
C ASP A 73 24.28 19.90 -20.58
N ASP A 74 23.51 20.95 -20.30
CA ASP A 74 22.95 21.24 -18.96
C ASP A 74 21.49 20.81 -18.77
N THR A 75 20.90 20.12 -19.76
CA THR A 75 19.54 19.60 -19.70
C THR A 75 19.51 18.09 -19.93
N ILE A 76 18.53 17.43 -19.31
CA ILE A 76 18.37 15.99 -19.35
C ILE A 76 17.21 15.62 -20.28
N PRO A 77 17.43 14.73 -21.26
CA PRO A 77 16.38 14.23 -22.13
C PRO A 77 15.43 13.33 -21.35
N TYR A 78 14.12 13.48 -21.58
CA TYR A 78 13.09 12.63 -21.03
C TYR A 78 12.00 12.33 -22.05
N LYS A 79 11.35 11.17 -21.87
CA LYS A 79 10.12 10.81 -22.57
C LYS A 79 9.30 9.89 -21.69
N ALA A 80 8.03 10.20 -21.49
CA ALA A 80 7.10 9.33 -20.78
C ALA A 80 5.78 9.26 -21.54
N ILE A 81 5.28 8.05 -21.71
CA ILE A 81 4.03 7.73 -22.40
C ILE A 81 3.22 6.84 -21.47
N SER A 82 1.96 7.21 -21.21
CA SER A 82 1.02 6.34 -20.50
C SER A 82 0.72 5.09 -21.31
N GLY A 83 0.10 4.11 -20.67
CA GLY A 83 -0.59 3.08 -21.41
C GLY A 83 -1.80 3.64 -22.18
N GLU A 84 -2.31 2.84 -23.11
CA GLU A 84 -3.53 3.12 -23.88
C GLU A 84 -4.34 1.82 -23.99
N GLY A 85 -5.52 1.79 -23.37
CA GLY A 85 -6.25 0.55 -23.15
C GLY A 85 -5.51 -0.40 -22.21
N THR A 86 -5.70 -1.71 -22.41
CA THR A 86 -5.12 -2.79 -21.60
C THR A 86 -3.86 -3.41 -22.20
N ASP A 87 -3.59 -3.19 -23.48
CA ASP A 87 -2.58 -3.97 -24.22
C ASP A 87 -1.33 -3.15 -24.56
N LYS A 88 -1.46 -1.81 -24.58
CA LYS A 88 -0.33 -0.89 -24.79
C LYS A 88 0.15 -0.40 -23.44
N TYR A 89 1.29 -0.94 -23.02
CA TYR A 89 1.93 -0.62 -21.74
C TYR A 89 2.68 0.71 -21.78
N PRO A 90 2.89 1.35 -20.61
CA PRO A 90 3.66 2.57 -20.51
C PRO A 90 5.10 2.46 -20.98
N ILE A 91 5.66 3.59 -21.40
CA ILE A 91 7.06 3.74 -21.76
C ILE A 91 7.64 4.89 -20.95
N ILE A 92 8.72 4.65 -20.21
CA ILE A 92 9.47 5.70 -19.51
C ILE A 92 10.93 5.65 -19.92
N CYS A 93 11.43 6.78 -20.41
CA CYS A 93 12.81 7.02 -20.78
C CYS A 93 13.31 8.26 -20.06
N PHE A 94 14.49 8.17 -19.45
CA PHE A 94 15.11 9.29 -18.76
C PHE A 94 16.62 9.24 -18.94
N ASN A 95 17.22 10.38 -19.26
CA ASN A 95 18.66 10.51 -19.48
C ASN A 95 19.21 9.46 -20.47
N ASN A 96 18.52 9.30 -21.61
CA ASN A 96 18.83 8.32 -22.67
C ASN A 96 18.77 6.84 -22.24
N LYS A 97 18.18 6.52 -21.08
CA LYS A 97 17.97 5.15 -20.60
C LYS A 97 16.49 4.79 -20.65
N LEU A 98 16.19 3.59 -21.15
CA LEU A 98 14.87 3.00 -21.07
C LEU A 98 14.67 2.43 -19.66
N LEU A 99 13.71 2.98 -18.92
CA LEU A 99 13.44 2.62 -17.53
C LEU A 99 12.22 1.71 -17.40
N ILE A 100 11.15 1.98 -18.15
CA ILE A 100 9.93 1.16 -18.16
C ILE A 100 9.56 0.82 -19.60
N HIS A 101 9.45 -0.47 -19.90
CA HIS A 101 8.93 -1.00 -21.17
C HIS A 101 8.66 -2.51 -21.05
N LYS A 102 7.66 -3.01 -21.81
CA LYS A 102 7.26 -4.43 -21.80
C LYS A 102 8.33 -5.45 -22.16
N THR A 103 9.44 -5.03 -22.79
CA THR A 103 10.54 -5.94 -23.16
C THR A 103 11.62 -6.06 -22.08
N LEU A 104 11.57 -5.24 -21.04
CA LEU A 104 12.51 -5.32 -19.93
C LEU A 104 12.09 -6.47 -19.01
N LYS A 105 12.99 -7.42 -18.76
CA LYS A 105 12.69 -8.67 -18.05
C LYS A 105 12.42 -8.48 -16.55
N ASP A 106 12.91 -7.38 -15.98
CA ASP A 106 12.89 -7.14 -14.52
C ASP A 106 12.00 -5.95 -14.12
N THR A 107 11.23 -5.38 -15.03
CA THR A 107 10.29 -4.29 -14.71
C THR A 107 8.89 -4.83 -14.45
N LYS A 108 8.39 -4.66 -13.23
CA LYS A 108 6.98 -4.86 -12.93
C LYS A 108 6.20 -3.72 -13.57
N ILE A 109 5.40 -4.05 -14.58
CA ILE A 109 4.47 -3.14 -15.24
C ILE A 109 3.07 -3.73 -15.18
N GLY A 110 2.08 -2.89 -15.00
CA GLY A 110 0.70 -3.34 -14.82
C GLY A 110 -0.28 -2.19 -14.74
N ARG A 111 -1.54 -2.52 -14.46
CA ARG A 111 -2.60 -1.55 -14.20
C ARG A 111 -2.20 -0.58 -13.07
N GLY A 112 -2.73 0.63 -13.10
CA GLY A 112 -2.46 1.65 -12.08
C GLY A 112 -1.31 2.58 -12.45
N LEU A 113 -0.46 2.88 -11.47
CA LEU A 113 0.66 3.82 -11.61
C LEU A 113 1.98 3.08 -11.74
N ASN A 114 2.67 3.33 -12.85
CA ASN A 114 4.00 2.79 -13.13
C ASN A 114 5.02 3.90 -12.88
N VAL A 115 5.94 3.69 -11.94
CA VAL A 115 6.76 4.74 -11.34
C VAL A 115 8.24 4.40 -11.46
N ALA A 116 9.00 5.32 -12.05
CA ALA A 116 10.46 5.31 -11.99
C ALA A 116 10.94 6.48 -11.13
N VAL A 117 11.81 6.20 -10.16
CA VAL A 117 12.40 7.20 -9.26
C VAL A 117 13.88 7.34 -9.54
N VAL A 118 14.34 8.56 -9.68
CA VAL A 118 15.71 8.91 -10.04
C VAL A 118 16.27 9.92 -9.03
N ASP A 119 17.52 9.73 -8.62
CA ASP A 119 18.23 10.70 -7.77
C ASP A 119 18.43 12.03 -8.54
N SER A 120 18.10 13.15 -7.91
CA SER A 120 18.15 14.46 -8.59
C SER A 120 19.55 15.01 -8.82
N LYS A 121 20.58 14.44 -8.19
CA LYS A 121 21.97 14.88 -8.30
C LYS A 121 22.77 13.96 -9.21
N THR A 122 22.63 12.65 -9.05
CA THR A 122 23.42 11.67 -9.82
C THR A 122 22.69 11.18 -11.08
N TYR A 123 21.37 11.34 -11.13
CA TYR A 123 20.50 10.75 -12.14
C TYR A 123 20.52 9.22 -12.19
N ASP A 124 20.91 8.58 -11.08
CA ASP A 124 20.82 7.14 -10.92
C ASP A 124 19.40 6.72 -10.58
N VAL A 125 18.98 5.59 -11.16
CA VAL A 125 17.68 4.99 -10.90
C VAL A 125 17.69 4.40 -9.49
N LYS A 126 16.76 4.83 -8.64
CA LYS A 126 16.58 4.32 -7.28
C LYS A 126 15.57 3.19 -7.23
N PHE A 127 14.42 3.38 -7.89
CA PHE A 127 13.30 2.45 -7.85
C PHE A 127 12.58 2.41 -9.20
N ILE A 128 12.08 1.23 -9.56
CA ILE A 128 11.09 1.03 -10.64
C ILE A 128 10.01 0.13 -10.06
N GLU A 129 8.81 0.66 -9.89
CA GLU A 129 7.71 -0.03 -9.23
C GLU A 129 6.39 0.19 -9.99
N ASN A 130 5.49 -0.78 -9.90
CA ASN A 130 4.11 -0.66 -10.32
C ASN A 130 3.20 -0.74 -9.09
N PHE A 131 2.20 0.14 -9.05
CA PHE A 131 1.19 0.20 -8.02
C PHE A 131 -0.18 0.07 -8.67
N ASP A 132 -0.87 -1.05 -8.41
CA ASP A 132 -2.25 -1.25 -8.84
C ASP A 132 -3.22 -0.43 -7.97
N THR A 133 -3.25 0.87 -8.22
CA THR A 133 -4.08 1.84 -7.48
C THR A 133 -5.56 1.74 -7.80
N TYR A 134 -5.98 0.85 -8.71
CA TYR A 134 -7.38 0.44 -8.83
C TYR A 134 -7.82 -0.38 -7.60
N LEU A 135 -6.93 -1.27 -7.10
CA LEU A 135 -7.23 -2.12 -5.94
C LEU A 135 -7.00 -1.39 -4.62
N GLU A 136 -5.81 -0.84 -4.42
CA GLU A 136 -5.46 -0.14 -3.16
C GLU A 136 -4.32 0.86 -3.34
N GLU A 137 -4.44 2.03 -2.71
CA GLU A 137 -3.41 3.09 -2.77
C GLU A 137 -2.33 3.03 -1.69
N THR A 138 -2.52 2.25 -0.62
CA THR A 138 -1.74 2.33 0.61
C THR A 138 -0.22 2.21 0.36
N PHE A 139 0.18 1.23 -0.45
CA PHE A 139 1.59 1.03 -0.80
C PHE A 139 2.17 2.17 -1.64
N PHE A 140 1.38 2.75 -2.54
CA PHE A 140 1.78 3.90 -3.34
C PHE A 140 1.99 5.13 -2.47
N LEU A 141 1.03 5.45 -1.59
CA LEU A 141 1.13 6.56 -0.65
C LEU A 141 2.37 6.41 0.25
N ARG A 142 2.56 5.24 0.86
CA ARG A 142 3.72 4.94 1.71
C ARG A 142 5.03 5.03 0.95
N PHE A 143 5.08 4.55 -0.28
CA PHE A 143 6.26 4.63 -1.13
C PHE A 143 6.68 6.09 -1.34
N LEU A 144 5.78 6.95 -1.83
CA LEU A 144 6.08 8.36 -2.06
C LEU A 144 6.41 9.11 -0.76
N ARG A 145 5.73 8.78 0.34
CA ARG A 145 5.90 9.44 1.63
C ARG A 145 7.22 9.07 2.32
N LEU A 146 7.57 7.78 2.34
CA LEU A 146 8.61 7.23 3.23
C LEU A 146 9.88 6.77 2.53
N LYS A 147 9.81 6.37 1.24
CA LYS A 147 10.98 5.82 0.52
C LYS A 147 11.77 6.87 -0.23
N LEU A 148 11.14 7.98 -0.60
CA LEU A 148 11.74 9.04 -1.40
C LEU A 148 12.29 10.16 -0.51
N ASN A 149 13.45 10.68 -0.89
CA ASN A 149 14.05 11.87 -0.30
C ASN A 149 13.47 13.12 -0.97
N ASP A 150 13.49 14.25 -0.26
CA ASP A 150 13.10 15.53 -0.85
C ASP A 150 13.98 15.84 -2.07
N GLY A 151 13.33 16.26 -3.16
CA GLY A 151 13.97 16.52 -4.44
C GLY A 151 14.17 15.30 -5.34
N ASP A 152 13.96 14.06 -4.88
CA ASP A 152 13.97 12.88 -5.76
C ASP A 152 12.98 13.09 -6.92
N ILE A 153 13.38 12.70 -8.13
CA ILE A 153 12.56 12.82 -9.35
C ILE A 153 11.68 11.58 -9.45
N ALA A 154 10.36 11.77 -9.50
CA ALA A 154 9.39 10.72 -9.75
C ALA A 154 8.79 10.90 -11.14
N ILE A 155 8.97 9.88 -12.00
CA ILE A 155 8.39 9.79 -13.34
C ILE A 155 7.28 8.75 -13.27
N ILE A 156 6.05 9.20 -13.50
CA ILE A 156 4.84 8.40 -13.29
C ILE A 156 4.07 8.33 -14.59
N ALA A 157 3.63 7.13 -14.96
CA ALA A 157 2.78 6.88 -16.11
C ALA A 157 1.63 5.94 -15.74
N SER A 158 0.39 6.33 -16.06
CA SER A 158 -0.79 5.50 -15.82
C SER A 158 -0.91 4.37 -16.84
N HIS A 159 -1.60 3.29 -16.49
CA HIS A 159 -2.01 2.23 -17.43
C HIS A 159 -3.36 1.64 -17.01
N ASP A 160 -4.25 1.43 -17.98
CA ASP A 160 -5.64 1.01 -17.80
C ASP A 160 -6.42 1.95 -16.84
N GLU A 161 -6.39 1.68 -15.54
CA GLU A 161 -7.13 2.40 -14.52
C GLU A 161 -6.23 2.69 -13.32
N MET A 162 -6.19 3.94 -12.85
CA MET A 162 -5.35 4.35 -11.71
C MET A 162 -6.09 5.14 -10.64
N THR A 163 -7.35 5.52 -10.86
CA THR A 163 -8.08 6.49 -10.05
C THR A 163 -9.07 5.85 -9.07
N TYR A 164 -9.53 4.62 -9.29
CA TYR A 164 -10.63 4.03 -8.52
C TYR A 164 -10.31 3.85 -7.04
N GLY A 165 -9.13 3.33 -6.72
CA GLY A 165 -8.64 3.16 -5.34
C GLY A 165 -7.78 4.31 -4.82
N LEU A 166 -7.51 5.32 -5.65
CA LEU A 166 -6.67 6.47 -5.31
C LEU A 166 -7.48 7.52 -4.55
N LYS A 167 -7.04 7.88 -3.34
CA LYS A 167 -7.75 8.79 -2.44
C LYS A 167 -7.05 10.14 -2.33
N ASP A 168 -7.72 11.07 -1.65
CA ASP A 168 -7.29 12.46 -1.48
C ASP A 168 -5.89 12.61 -0.88
N ALA A 169 -5.44 11.67 -0.03
CA ALA A 169 -4.12 11.72 0.58
C ALA A 169 -3.02 11.55 -0.49
N SER A 170 -3.14 10.56 -1.37
CA SER A 170 -2.22 10.34 -2.48
C SER A 170 -2.29 11.47 -3.51
N LEU A 171 -3.49 11.94 -3.84
CA LEU A 171 -3.68 13.07 -4.76
C LEU A 171 -3.03 14.35 -4.24
N THR A 172 -3.22 14.67 -2.96
CA THR A 172 -2.62 15.84 -2.31
C THR A 172 -1.10 15.67 -2.19
N LEU A 173 -0.61 14.46 -1.96
CA LEU A 173 0.84 14.20 -1.98
C LEU A 173 1.41 14.45 -3.38
N LEU A 174 0.74 14.02 -4.45
CA LEU A 174 1.16 14.27 -5.83
C LEU A 174 1.15 15.77 -6.20
N GLU A 175 0.29 16.58 -5.61
CA GLU A 175 0.38 18.04 -5.71
C GLU A 175 1.69 18.59 -5.11
N ASN A 176 2.18 17.98 -4.01
CA ASN A 176 3.49 18.27 -3.43
C ASN A 176 4.67 17.64 -4.19
N TYR A 177 4.38 16.89 -5.26
CA TYR A 177 5.34 16.52 -6.29
C TYR A 177 5.30 17.47 -7.49
N GLY A 178 4.47 18.52 -7.41
CA GLY A 178 4.33 19.57 -8.39
C GLY A 178 3.17 19.41 -9.37
N SER A 179 2.36 18.35 -9.27
CA SER A 179 1.20 18.19 -10.15
C SER A 179 0.12 19.25 -9.85
N GLN A 180 -0.41 19.87 -10.89
CA GLN A 180 -1.60 20.72 -10.85
C GLN A 180 -2.87 19.98 -11.28
N THR A 181 -2.74 18.99 -12.18
CA THR A 181 -3.89 18.36 -12.86
C THR A 181 -4.34 17.03 -12.26
N ILE A 182 -3.56 16.39 -11.37
CA ILE A 182 -3.84 15.03 -10.87
C ILE A 182 -5.25 14.88 -10.26
N LYS A 183 -5.74 15.88 -9.52
CA LYS A 183 -7.09 15.87 -8.93
C LYS A 183 -8.22 15.92 -9.95
N GLY A 184 -7.93 16.30 -11.19
CA GLY A 184 -8.88 16.34 -12.31
C GLY A 184 -8.90 15.06 -13.14
N VAL A 185 -8.00 14.11 -12.91
CA VAL A 185 -7.92 12.87 -13.68
C VAL A 185 -9.06 11.93 -13.26
N LYS A 186 -9.80 11.39 -14.24
CA LYS A 186 -10.98 10.55 -14.01
C LYS A 186 -10.70 9.09 -14.35
N TYR A 187 -11.67 8.24 -14.04
CA TYR A 187 -11.65 6.81 -14.37
C TYR A 187 -11.23 6.56 -15.82
N ARG A 188 -10.14 5.80 -16.01
CA ARG A 188 -9.52 5.44 -17.30
C ARG A 188 -9.07 6.62 -18.18
N ASP A 189 -8.89 7.79 -17.59
CA ASP A 189 -8.11 8.84 -18.24
C ASP A 189 -6.62 8.46 -18.22
N SER A 190 -5.88 9.00 -19.18
CA SER A 190 -4.44 8.77 -19.31
C SER A 190 -3.67 9.92 -18.66
N TYR A 191 -2.61 9.58 -17.92
CA TYR A 191 -1.84 10.56 -17.16
C TYR A 191 -0.36 10.21 -17.16
N VAL A 192 0.47 11.23 -17.36
CA VAL A 192 1.93 11.15 -17.17
C VAL A 192 2.42 12.37 -16.42
N MET A 193 3.41 12.19 -15.56
CA MET A 193 4.10 13.31 -14.93
C MET A 193 5.58 13.03 -14.65
N ILE A 194 6.37 14.08 -14.65
CA ILE A 194 7.69 14.16 -14.04
C ILE A 194 7.60 15.23 -12.96
N GLY A 195 7.67 14.79 -11.71
CA GLY A 195 7.63 15.64 -10.52
C GLY A 195 8.83 15.42 -9.62
N GLN A 196 8.95 16.25 -8.58
CA GLN A 196 9.97 16.07 -7.55
C GLN A 196 9.35 16.21 -6.16
N LYS A 197 9.75 15.37 -5.21
CA LYS A 197 9.22 15.46 -3.84
C LYS A 197 9.53 16.84 -3.24
N GLY A 198 8.48 17.56 -2.80
CA GLY A 198 8.61 18.92 -2.26
C GLY A 198 8.54 20.03 -3.31
N LEU A 199 8.25 19.69 -4.57
CA LEU A 199 8.10 20.66 -5.65
C LEU A 199 6.74 21.38 -5.54
N ALA A 200 6.76 22.70 -5.72
CA ALA A 200 5.54 23.51 -5.70
C ALA A 200 4.54 23.08 -6.79
N ARG A 201 3.25 23.08 -6.44
CA ARG A 201 2.14 22.78 -7.35
C ARG A 201 2.25 23.56 -8.67
N GLY A 202 2.03 22.88 -9.80
CA GLY A 202 2.11 23.45 -11.15
C GLY A 202 3.52 23.59 -11.72
N LYS A 203 4.51 22.94 -11.11
CA LYS A 203 5.90 22.90 -11.61
C LYS A 203 6.29 21.54 -12.17
N ALA A 204 5.48 20.50 -11.99
CA ALA A 204 5.71 19.22 -12.64
C ALA A 204 5.50 19.36 -14.15
N ILE A 205 6.23 18.55 -14.92
CA ILE A 205 5.97 18.37 -16.35
C ILE A 205 4.92 17.27 -16.43
N GLU A 206 3.69 17.59 -16.81
CA GLU A 206 2.58 16.62 -16.80
C GLU A 206 1.69 16.75 -18.03
N MET A 207 0.99 15.66 -18.35
CA MET A 207 -0.05 15.62 -19.37
C MET A 207 -1.18 14.73 -18.88
N HIS A 208 -2.41 15.25 -19.01
CA HIS A 208 -3.65 14.53 -18.75
C HIS A 208 -4.45 14.46 -20.06
N GLN A 209 -4.86 13.26 -20.44
CA GLN A 209 -5.76 13.04 -21.57
C GLN A 209 -7.07 12.44 -21.08
N SER A 210 -8.17 13.18 -21.30
CA SER A 210 -9.49 12.69 -20.97
C SER A 210 -9.98 11.67 -21.98
N LYS A 211 -10.61 10.60 -21.51
CA LYS A 211 -11.29 9.62 -22.37
C LYS A 211 -12.53 10.17 -23.07
N GLY A 212 -13.11 11.26 -22.58
CA GLY A 212 -14.37 11.80 -23.11
C GLY A 212 -15.47 10.73 -23.11
N ARG A 213 -15.92 10.34 -24.32
CA ARG A 213 -16.96 9.31 -24.52
C ARG A 213 -16.40 7.90 -24.77
N SER A 214 -15.09 7.75 -24.87
CA SER A 214 -14.42 6.47 -25.08
C SER A 214 -14.32 5.67 -23.78
N ASP A 215 -14.05 4.36 -23.92
CA ASP A 215 -13.78 3.48 -22.78
C ASP A 215 -12.45 3.80 -22.10
N PHE A 216 -11.47 4.26 -22.88
CA PHE A 216 -10.12 4.61 -22.45
C PHE A 216 -9.67 5.95 -23.04
N GLY A 217 -8.82 6.67 -22.31
CA GLY A 217 -8.09 7.81 -22.82
C GLY A 217 -7.05 7.40 -23.86
N SER A 218 -6.82 8.26 -24.86
CA SER A 218 -5.64 8.15 -25.71
C SER A 218 -4.37 8.32 -24.87
N ALA A 219 -3.23 7.84 -25.36
CA ALA A 219 -1.98 7.92 -24.62
C ALA A 219 -1.62 9.37 -24.26
N ALA A 220 -1.38 9.65 -22.99
CA ALA A 220 -0.77 10.89 -22.54
C ALA A 220 0.74 10.79 -22.75
N GLN A 221 1.34 11.79 -23.40
CA GLN A 221 2.75 11.77 -23.75
C GLN A 221 3.40 13.11 -23.40
N ILE A 222 4.57 13.03 -22.79
CA ILE A 222 5.51 14.13 -22.58
C ILE A 222 6.88 13.74 -23.10
N SER A 223 7.56 14.67 -23.77
CA SER A 223 8.93 14.48 -24.26
C SER A 223 9.64 15.83 -24.33
N GLY A 224 10.93 15.86 -24.08
CA GLY A 224 11.74 17.07 -24.20
C GLY A 224 13.02 17.01 -23.38
N CYS A 225 13.56 18.19 -23.08
CA CYS A 225 14.77 18.39 -22.30
C CYS A 225 14.45 19.26 -21.08
N ALA A 226 14.87 18.86 -19.88
CA ALA A 226 14.62 19.62 -18.66
C ALA A 226 15.87 19.77 -17.79
N LYS A 227 15.96 20.90 -17.10
CA LYS A 227 16.94 21.14 -16.04
C LYS A 227 16.34 20.77 -14.69
N PHE A 228 17.09 20.02 -13.90
CA PHE A 228 16.67 19.61 -12.55
C PHE A 228 17.49 20.34 -11.48
N PRO A 229 16.85 20.76 -10.36
CA PRO A 229 15.43 20.61 -10.06
C PRO A 229 14.53 21.51 -10.94
N LEU A 230 13.30 21.07 -11.22
CA LEU A 230 12.28 21.79 -12.02
C LEU A 230 11.84 23.11 -11.37
N GLY A 231 12.14 23.28 -10.08
CA GLY A 231 11.84 24.48 -9.31
C GLY A 231 12.42 24.37 -7.91
N GLN A 232 11.99 25.29 -7.03
CA GLN A 232 12.36 25.25 -5.62
C GLN A 232 11.76 24.01 -4.95
N ILE A 233 12.59 23.27 -4.21
CA ILE A 233 12.19 22.12 -3.40
C ILE A 233 12.01 22.57 -1.95
N THR A 234 10.80 22.36 -1.43
CA THR A 234 10.46 22.57 -0.02
C THR A 234 10.41 21.22 0.68
N PRO A 235 11.26 20.98 1.70
CA PRO A 235 11.26 19.72 2.43
C PRO A 235 9.87 19.37 2.98
N LEU A 236 9.41 18.15 2.73
CA LEU A 236 8.13 17.67 3.24
C LEU A 236 8.33 16.99 4.59
N SER A 237 7.83 17.63 5.64
CA SER A 237 7.74 17.01 6.97
C SER A 237 6.39 16.32 7.11
N PHE A 238 6.41 15.03 7.35
CA PHE A 238 5.23 14.28 7.76
C PHE A 238 5.27 14.12 9.28
N PRO A 239 4.12 14.09 9.97
CA PRO A 239 4.09 13.70 11.38
C PRO A 239 4.74 12.32 11.49
N THR A 240 5.94 12.27 12.04
CA THR A 240 6.55 11.03 12.47
C THR A 240 5.71 10.51 13.62
N LEU A 241 5.38 9.22 13.59
CA LEU A 241 4.98 8.55 14.81
C LEU A 241 6.04 8.86 15.87
N GLU A 242 5.69 9.63 16.89
CA GLU A 242 6.48 9.71 18.12
C GLU A 242 6.32 8.37 18.85
N VAL A 243 6.85 7.29 18.27
CA VAL A 243 6.96 6.01 18.96
C VAL A 243 8.02 6.21 20.02
N ASN A 244 7.56 6.29 21.27
CA ASN A 244 8.39 6.57 22.41
C ASN A 244 8.97 8.00 22.33
N LYS A 245 8.15 9.00 22.67
CA LYS A 245 8.74 10.06 23.51
C LYS A 245 9.52 9.33 24.60
N GLU A 246 10.78 9.67 24.79
CA GLU A 246 11.58 9.25 25.94
C GLU A 246 10.95 9.67 27.29
N GLY A 247 9.78 10.33 27.24
CA GLY A 247 8.86 10.54 28.34
C GLY A 247 8.03 9.31 28.69
N LYS A 248 8.02 8.97 29.99
CA LYS A 248 7.12 7.99 30.59
C LYS A 248 5.68 8.21 30.10
N ILE A 249 4.99 7.12 29.73
CA ILE A 249 3.55 7.09 29.47
C ILE A 249 2.84 7.82 30.61
N ALA A 250 2.10 8.88 30.29
CA ALA A 250 1.43 9.67 31.29
C ALA A 250 0.33 8.84 31.94
N VAL A 251 0.24 8.92 33.26
CA VAL A 251 -0.82 8.26 34.03
C VAL A 251 -1.69 9.36 34.61
N GLY A 252 -2.98 9.30 34.27
CA GLY A 252 -4.00 10.17 34.82
C GLY A 252 -4.45 9.69 36.20
N THR A 253 -5.75 9.75 36.44
CA THR A 253 -6.34 9.31 37.70
C THR A 253 -6.17 7.80 37.91
N THR A 254 -6.03 7.40 39.17
CA THR A 254 -5.98 5.99 39.56
C THR A 254 -7.28 5.59 40.22
N ILE A 255 -7.89 4.50 39.77
CA ILE A 255 -9.11 3.92 40.35
C ILE A 255 -8.87 2.43 40.58
N LYS A 256 -9.07 1.96 41.82
CA LYS A 256 -8.91 0.54 42.15
C LYS A 256 -9.70 -0.34 41.19
N ASN A 257 -9.04 -1.33 40.60
CA ASN A 257 -9.60 -2.28 39.62
C ASN A 257 -10.36 -1.61 38.46
N CYS A 258 -9.99 -0.39 38.05
CA CYS A 258 -10.72 0.38 37.04
C CYS A 258 -12.23 0.54 37.35
N GLY A 259 -12.61 0.47 38.63
CA GLY A 259 -13.99 0.55 39.08
C GLY A 259 -14.76 -0.77 39.08
N LEU A 260 -14.12 -1.92 38.81
CA LEU A 260 -14.74 -3.23 39.03
C LEU A 260 -14.91 -3.49 40.53
N THR A 261 -16.09 -4.02 40.89
CA THR A 261 -16.39 -4.44 42.27
C THR A 261 -15.66 -5.73 42.66
N ALA A 262 -15.56 -6.68 41.72
CA ALA A 262 -14.81 -7.92 41.87
C ALA A 262 -13.37 -7.77 41.35
N THR A 263 -12.43 -8.49 41.94
CA THR A 263 -11.05 -8.61 41.47
C THR A 263 -10.96 -9.60 40.32
N CYS A 264 -10.18 -9.27 39.29
CA CYS A 264 -9.87 -10.19 38.20
C CYS A 264 -8.98 -11.35 38.68
N LYS A 265 -8.92 -12.44 37.89
CA LYS A 265 -8.04 -13.57 38.19
C LYS A 265 -6.57 -13.16 38.06
N GLU A 266 -5.68 -13.99 38.61
CA GLU A 266 -4.23 -13.73 38.60
C GLU A 266 -3.68 -13.52 37.18
N ASN A 267 -4.17 -14.29 36.20
CA ASN A 267 -3.80 -14.22 34.79
C ASN A 267 -4.62 -13.21 33.96
N GLU A 268 -5.36 -12.33 34.63
CA GLU A 268 -6.17 -11.28 34.02
C GLU A 268 -5.82 -9.92 34.62
N PHE A 269 -6.16 -8.82 33.94
CA PHE A 269 -6.08 -7.47 34.49
C PHE A 269 -7.39 -6.73 34.28
N ALA A 270 -7.68 -5.79 35.18
CA ALA A 270 -8.87 -4.96 35.09
C ALA A 270 -8.70 -3.90 33.99
N ALA A 271 -9.69 -3.75 33.13
CA ALA A 271 -9.75 -2.69 32.14
C ALA A 271 -11.09 -1.96 32.19
N HIS A 272 -11.08 -0.68 31.84
CA HIS A 272 -12.28 0.10 31.55
C HIS A 272 -12.08 0.86 30.24
N VAL A 273 -13.04 0.72 29.33
CA VAL A 273 -13.08 1.40 28.03
C VAL A 273 -14.31 2.29 27.95
N TYR A 274 -14.11 3.50 27.45
CA TYR A 274 -15.14 4.53 27.37
C TYR A 274 -14.98 5.34 26.08
N THR A 275 -15.96 5.29 25.18
CA THR A 275 -15.87 5.93 23.84
C THR A 275 -16.24 7.39 23.80
N GLY A 276 -16.82 7.96 24.86
CA GLY A 276 -17.42 9.30 24.80
C GLY A 276 -18.86 9.33 24.28
N LYS A 277 -19.62 10.35 24.69
CA LYS A 277 -21.01 10.60 24.27
C LYS A 277 -21.12 11.36 22.96
N ASP A 278 -20.22 12.32 22.80
CA ASP A 278 -20.12 13.26 21.69
C ASP A 278 -18.68 13.79 21.64
N ASN A 279 -18.39 14.71 20.73
CA ASN A 279 -17.05 15.25 20.51
C ASN A 279 -16.45 16.08 21.66
N ASN A 280 -17.15 16.29 22.78
CA ASN A 280 -16.67 17.03 23.95
C ASN A 280 -16.47 16.14 25.20
N ASP A 281 -16.82 14.85 25.13
CA ASP A 281 -16.66 13.89 26.23
C ASP A 281 -15.55 12.89 25.89
N GLU A 282 -14.30 13.26 26.14
CA GLU A 282 -13.12 12.54 25.66
C GLU A 282 -13.08 11.05 26.08
N PRO A 283 -12.46 10.19 25.25
CA PRO A 283 -12.42 8.75 25.49
C PRO A 283 -11.52 8.43 26.68
N LYS A 284 -11.79 7.28 27.31
CA LYS A 284 -11.02 6.83 28.47
C LYS A 284 -10.63 5.37 28.32
N ILE A 285 -9.36 5.06 28.62
CA ILE A 285 -8.86 3.70 28.78
C ILE A 285 -8.13 3.60 30.12
N CYS A 286 -8.64 2.75 31.00
CA CYS A 286 -7.97 2.35 32.24
C CYS A 286 -7.40 0.95 32.09
N VAL A 287 -6.15 0.77 32.52
CA VAL A 287 -5.46 -0.52 32.59
C VAL A 287 -4.92 -0.70 33.99
N ASP A 288 -5.33 -1.79 34.64
CA ASP A 288 -4.93 -2.19 35.99
C ASP A 288 -4.98 -1.04 37.02
N GLY A 289 -6.08 -0.30 36.95
CA GLY A 289 -6.41 0.81 37.84
C GLY A 289 -5.77 2.15 37.50
N LYS A 290 -5.12 2.28 36.34
CA LYS A 290 -4.50 3.53 35.88
C LYS A 290 -5.16 3.99 34.58
N TYR A 291 -5.74 5.19 34.55
CA TYR A 291 -6.17 5.81 33.29
C TYR A 291 -4.95 6.26 32.50
N VAL A 292 -4.73 5.62 31.35
CA VAL A 292 -3.63 5.92 30.42
C VAL A 292 -4.12 6.61 29.16
N ILE A 293 -5.43 6.64 28.91
CA ILE A 293 -6.08 7.53 27.94
C ILE A 293 -7.21 8.22 28.69
N ALA A 294 -7.23 9.54 28.64
CA ALA A 294 -8.25 10.42 29.21
C ALA A 294 -8.02 11.85 28.71
N LYS A 295 -8.96 12.77 28.96
CA LYS A 295 -8.79 14.20 28.66
C LYS A 295 -7.44 14.73 29.17
N GLY A 296 -6.60 15.20 28.26
CA GLY A 296 -5.26 15.74 28.56
C GLY A 296 -4.18 14.70 28.90
N ILE A 297 -4.45 13.40 28.71
CA ILE A 297 -3.52 12.30 28.98
C ILE A 297 -3.21 11.56 27.67
N ASN A 298 -1.91 11.47 27.32
CA ASN A 298 -1.39 10.77 26.14
C ASN A 298 -2.16 11.10 24.85
N ASP A 299 -2.44 12.39 24.64
CA ASP A 299 -3.07 12.94 23.44
C ASP A 299 -4.42 12.31 23.08
N ALA A 300 -5.21 11.90 24.08
CA ALA A 300 -6.56 11.38 23.85
C ALA A 300 -7.42 12.35 23.01
N GLY A 301 -8.01 11.85 21.92
CA GLY A 301 -8.72 12.70 20.96
C GLY A 301 -9.48 11.93 19.89
N ARG A 302 -10.03 12.66 18.89
CA ARG A 302 -10.86 12.10 17.80
C ARG A 302 -10.11 11.03 17.02
N GLY A 303 -10.81 9.98 16.58
CA GLY A 303 -10.22 8.87 15.84
C GLY A 303 -9.98 7.67 16.73
N LEU A 304 -8.89 6.95 16.53
CA LEU A 304 -8.54 5.74 17.29
C LEU A 304 -7.54 6.06 18.39
N ASN A 305 -7.88 5.65 19.61
CA ASN A 305 -7.02 5.75 20.79
C ASN A 305 -6.59 4.34 21.18
N VAL A 306 -5.29 4.11 21.26
CA VAL A 306 -4.69 2.78 21.32
C VAL A 306 -3.77 2.67 22.53
N VAL A 307 -3.87 1.56 23.25
CA VAL A 307 -3.00 1.21 24.37
C VAL A 307 -2.45 -0.19 24.13
N VAL A 308 -1.14 -0.36 24.29
CA VAL A 308 -0.46 -1.66 24.19
C VAL A 308 0.00 -2.07 25.57
N VAL A 309 -0.37 -3.27 25.98
CA VAL A 309 -0.06 -3.86 27.29
C VAL A 309 0.81 -5.09 27.07
N SER A 310 1.93 -5.17 27.79
CA SER A 310 2.79 -6.34 27.80
C SER A 310 2.14 -7.51 28.54
N ASN A 311 2.70 -8.71 28.38
CA ASN A 311 2.30 -9.88 29.18
C ASN A 311 2.45 -9.63 30.71
N GLY A 312 3.34 -8.72 31.11
CA GLY A 312 3.56 -8.31 32.49
C GLY A 312 2.50 -7.36 33.07
N LYS A 313 1.40 -7.08 32.35
CA LYS A 313 0.36 -6.07 32.69
C LYS A 313 0.85 -4.62 32.65
N GLU A 314 2.03 -4.39 32.08
CA GLU A 314 2.58 -3.05 31.96
C GLU A 314 2.11 -2.42 30.66
N VAL A 315 1.62 -1.18 30.74
CA VAL A 315 1.38 -0.38 29.54
C VAL A 315 2.74 0.00 28.97
N ILE A 316 3.05 -0.48 27.77
CA ILE A 316 4.34 -0.29 27.10
C ILE A 316 4.27 0.72 25.97
N ARG A 317 3.07 1.03 25.47
CA ARG A 317 2.88 1.99 24.39
C ARG A 317 1.46 2.56 24.40
N THR A 318 1.32 3.82 23.98
CA THR A 318 0.04 4.44 23.67
C THR A 318 0.11 5.10 22.29
N GLY A 319 -1.03 5.31 21.64
CA GLY A 319 -1.11 6.00 20.37
C GLY A 319 -2.47 6.65 20.16
N HIS A 320 -2.48 7.80 19.51
CA HIS A 320 -3.68 8.50 19.07
C HIS A 320 -3.59 8.75 17.56
N PHE A 321 -4.66 8.41 16.84
CA PHE A 321 -4.72 8.44 15.38
C PHE A 321 -6.02 9.11 14.94
N ASP A 322 -5.94 10.37 14.54
CA ASP A 322 -7.08 11.12 13.98
C ASP A 322 -7.35 10.68 12.54
N THR A 323 -7.96 9.50 12.39
CA THR A 323 -8.35 8.90 11.10
C THR A 323 -9.55 9.59 10.44
N TRP A 324 -9.94 10.77 10.91
CA TRP A 324 -10.81 11.70 10.18
C TRP A 324 -9.97 12.77 9.47
N LYS A 325 -8.99 13.35 10.19
CA LYS A 325 -8.13 14.42 9.69
C LYS A 325 -7.01 13.89 8.80
N ASP A 326 -6.33 12.84 9.25
CA ASP A 326 -5.09 12.33 8.68
C ASP A 326 -5.30 10.92 8.10
N ASP A 327 -4.46 10.53 7.14
CA ASP A 327 -4.44 9.15 6.64
C ASP A 327 -3.92 8.18 7.71
N SER A 328 -4.24 6.90 7.55
CA SER A 328 -3.92 5.86 8.54
C SER A 328 -2.50 5.28 8.43
N THR A 329 -1.60 5.83 7.62
CA THR A 329 -0.21 5.33 7.49
C THR A 329 0.51 5.21 8.85
N ASN A 330 0.34 6.20 9.72
CA ASN A 330 0.97 6.18 11.05
C ASN A 330 0.35 5.09 11.94
N LEU A 331 -0.95 4.82 11.82
CA LEU A 331 -1.58 3.70 12.52
C LEU A 331 -1.03 2.36 11.99
N GLU A 332 -0.91 2.20 10.67
CA GLU A 332 -0.36 0.98 10.06
C GLU A 332 1.05 0.68 10.57
N ILE A 333 1.95 1.66 10.54
CA ILE A 333 3.31 1.52 11.06
C ILE A 333 3.28 1.21 12.56
N PHE A 334 2.34 1.78 13.33
CA PHE A 334 2.20 1.46 14.75
C PHE A 334 1.87 -0.02 14.97
N LEU A 335 0.88 -0.54 14.24
CA LEU A 335 0.37 -1.91 14.36
C LEU A 335 1.36 -2.95 13.80
N GLU A 336 2.06 -2.64 12.72
CA GLU A 336 3.09 -3.51 12.12
C GLU A 336 4.27 -3.75 13.07
N ASN A 337 4.63 -2.76 13.88
CA ASN A 337 5.74 -2.83 14.84
C ASN A 337 5.34 -3.33 16.24
N LEU A 338 4.20 -3.99 16.38
CA LEU A 338 3.81 -4.64 17.64
C LEU A 338 4.60 -5.94 17.83
N GLU A 339 5.16 -6.12 19.02
CA GLU A 339 5.78 -7.38 19.45
C GLU A 339 4.73 -8.49 19.57
N ASP A 340 5.14 -9.75 19.37
CA ASP A 340 4.25 -10.89 19.51
C ASP A 340 3.70 -11.02 20.95
N ASN A 341 2.47 -11.52 21.05
CA ASN A 341 1.73 -11.73 22.30
C ASN A 341 1.31 -10.48 23.07
N VAL A 342 1.68 -9.26 22.64
CA VAL A 342 1.17 -8.04 23.29
C VAL A 342 -0.33 -7.90 23.11
N ILE A 343 -0.95 -7.25 24.07
CA ILE A 343 -2.39 -6.97 24.10
C ILE A 343 -2.60 -5.56 23.62
N ILE A 344 -3.57 -5.36 22.74
CA ILE A 344 -3.96 -4.05 22.24
C ILE A 344 -5.37 -3.73 22.71
N ILE A 345 -5.57 -2.55 23.27
CA ILE A 345 -6.89 -1.99 23.60
C ILE A 345 -7.10 -0.76 22.73
N VAL A 346 -8.20 -0.74 22.00
CA VAL A 346 -8.56 0.33 21.07
C VAL A 346 -9.93 0.87 21.44
N VAL A 347 -10.05 2.19 21.45
CA VAL A 347 -11.31 2.91 21.63
C VAL A 347 -11.39 3.99 20.57
N SER A 348 -12.47 3.99 19.77
CA SER A 348 -12.75 5.10 18.87
C SER A 348 -13.48 6.24 19.59
N PHE A 349 -13.32 7.46 19.08
CA PHE A 349 -13.98 8.67 19.58
C PHE A 349 -14.33 9.64 18.46
N ASP A 350 -15.53 10.22 18.52
CA ASP A 350 -16.12 11.14 17.53
C ASP A 350 -16.24 10.52 16.13
N GLU A 351 -15.14 10.38 15.39
CA GLU A 351 -15.11 9.80 14.05
C GLU A 351 -13.76 9.13 13.81
N ALA A 352 -13.76 7.87 13.39
CA ALA A 352 -12.56 7.07 13.20
C ALA A 352 -12.49 6.30 11.87
N SER A 353 -13.52 6.39 11.03
CA SER A 353 -13.69 5.54 9.85
C SER A 353 -13.28 6.22 8.54
N LEU A 354 -13.38 7.55 8.43
CA LEU A 354 -13.34 8.26 7.15
C LEU A 354 -12.05 8.02 6.34
N LYS A 355 -10.90 8.04 7.01
CA LYS A 355 -9.57 7.82 6.39
C LYS A 355 -8.88 6.55 6.91
N LEU A 356 -9.66 5.60 7.44
CA LEU A 356 -9.15 4.28 7.80
C LEU A 356 -8.97 3.43 6.54
N SER A 357 -7.74 3.00 6.26
CA SER A 357 -7.38 2.22 5.07
C SER A 357 -7.85 0.77 5.17
N GLN A 358 -7.95 0.08 4.02
CA GLN A 358 -8.29 -1.34 4.01
C GLN A 358 -7.16 -2.16 4.66
N HIS A 359 -5.90 -1.80 4.38
CA HIS A 359 -4.73 -2.36 5.07
C HIS A 359 -4.82 -2.22 6.60
N SER A 360 -5.20 -1.05 7.14
CA SER A 360 -5.41 -0.88 8.58
C SER A 360 -6.46 -1.82 9.14
N LYS A 361 -7.58 -2.00 8.43
CA LYS A 361 -8.64 -2.94 8.84
C LYS A 361 -8.15 -4.39 8.81
N THR A 362 -7.32 -4.76 7.83
CA THR A 362 -6.67 -6.09 7.77
C THR A 362 -5.71 -6.30 8.94
N LEU A 363 -4.92 -5.29 9.32
CA LEU A 363 -4.05 -5.37 10.49
C LEU A 363 -4.85 -5.58 11.79
N PHE A 364 -6.02 -4.95 11.94
CA PHE A 364 -6.92 -5.23 13.07
C PHE A 364 -7.56 -6.61 13.01
N PHE A 365 -7.91 -7.10 11.82
CA PHE A 365 -8.38 -8.47 11.63
C PHE A 365 -7.32 -9.48 12.10
N ASP A 366 -6.05 -9.27 11.78
CA ASP A 366 -4.92 -10.10 12.23
C ASP A 366 -4.69 -10.03 13.75
N LEU A 367 -5.16 -8.96 14.40
CA LEU A 367 -5.14 -8.80 15.87
C LEU A 367 -6.37 -9.44 16.54
N GLY A 368 -7.30 -10.01 15.76
CA GLY A 368 -8.48 -10.73 16.23
C GLY A 368 -9.80 -9.97 16.12
N SER A 369 -9.87 -8.86 15.39
CA SER A 369 -11.14 -8.18 15.12
C SER A 369 -12.00 -8.97 14.14
N ALA A 370 -13.28 -9.14 14.45
CA ALA A 370 -14.27 -9.72 13.55
C ALA A 370 -15.10 -8.65 12.82
N THR A 371 -15.19 -7.44 13.39
CA THR A 371 -16.17 -6.44 12.97
C THR A 371 -15.59 -5.12 12.46
N ILE A 372 -14.28 -4.90 12.51
CA ILE A 372 -13.65 -3.64 12.06
C ILE A 372 -14.00 -3.26 10.60
N GLN A 373 -14.29 -4.24 9.75
CA GLN A 373 -14.70 -4.02 8.37
C GLN A 373 -16.02 -3.23 8.29
N ASN A 374 -16.87 -3.36 9.31
CA ASN A 374 -18.21 -2.79 9.38
C ASN A 374 -18.24 -1.40 10.02
N LEU A 375 -17.11 -0.85 10.46
CA LEU A 375 -17.05 0.48 11.08
C LEU A 375 -17.38 1.57 10.06
N LYS A 376 -18.43 2.36 10.33
CA LYS A 376 -18.89 3.47 9.47
C LYS A 376 -18.73 4.81 10.17
N TYR A 377 -19.07 5.87 9.42
CA TYR A 377 -18.97 7.25 9.86
C TYR A 377 -19.68 7.46 11.20
N ARG A 378 -18.91 7.88 12.21
CA ARG A 378 -19.35 8.14 13.60
C ARG A 378 -19.94 6.95 14.37
N ASP A 379 -19.75 5.74 13.88
CA ASP A 379 -19.87 4.57 14.74
C ASP A 379 -18.78 4.63 15.81
N VAL A 380 -19.08 4.15 17.02
CA VAL A 380 -18.07 3.99 18.07
C VAL A 380 -17.74 2.51 18.25
N TRP A 381 -16.47 2.22 18.50
CA TRP A 381 -15.92 0.88 18.51
C TRP A 381 -14.94 0.73 19.65
N VAL A 382 -15.09 -0.38 20.37
CA VAL A 382 -14.11 -0.84 21.35
C VAL A 382 -13.60 -2.20 20.94
N PHE A 383 -12.29 -2.40 21.08
CA PHE A 383 -11.65 -3.65 20.72
C PHE A 383 -10.49 -3.94 21.65
N VAL A 384 -10.43 -5.17 22.14
CA VAL A 384 -9.26 -5.71 22.81
C VAL A 384 -8.77 -6.92 22.02
N GLY A 385 -7.58 -6.82 21.44
CA GLY A 385 -6.98 -7.88 20.63
C GLY A 385 -5.63 -8.34 21.18
N GLN A 386 -5.03 -9.30 20.48
CA GLN A 386 -3.68 -9.78 20.79
C GLN A 386 -2.89 -10.05 19.52
N LYS A 387 -1.61 -9.62 19.48
CA LYS A 387 -0.70 -9.97 18.40
C LYS A 387 -0.43 -11.47 18.41
N GLY A 388 -0.78 -12.15 17.32
CA GLY A 388 -0.60 -13.61 17.16
C GLY A 388 -1.78 -14.45 17.67
N ILE A 389 -2.94 -13.84 17.95
CA ILE A 389 -4.15 -14.57 18.34
C ILE A 389 -4.60 -15.57 17.25
N GLN A 390 -5.11 -16.72 17.67
CA GLN A 390 -5.72 -17.70 16.76
C GLN A 390 -7.24 -17.55 16.73
N GLY A 391 -7.78 -16.69 15.87
CA GLY A 391 -9.23 -16.46 15.75
C GLY A 391 -9.65 -15.10 16.30
N PHE A 392 -10.94 -14.96 16.63
CA PHE A 392 -11.49 -13.66 17.01
C PHE A 392 -11.51 -13.43 18.52
N SER A 393 -11.29 -12.17 18.91
CA SER A 393 -11.42 -11.73 20.29
C SER A 393 -12.90 -11.63 20.69
N PRO A 394 -13.28 -12.10 21.88
CA PRO A 394 -14.62 -11.88 22.42
C PRO A 394 -14.82 -10.46 22.98
N TYR A 395 -13.77 -9.63 23.01
CA TYR A 395 -13.79 -8.29 23.57
C TYR A 395 -13.85 -7.25 22.46
N GLU A 396 -14.94 -7.27 21.69
CA GLU A 396 -15.17 -6.35 20.59
C GLU A 396 -16.64 -5.93 20.55
N GLU A 397 -16.90 -4.65 20.29
CA GLU A 397 -18.26 -4.13 20.12
C GLU A 397 -18.26 -2.87 19.26
N ILE A 398 -19.23 -2.79 18.34
CA ILE A 398 -19.58 -1.58 17.60
C ILE A 398 -20.94 -1.10 18.08
N SER A 399 -21.04 0.19 18.37
CA SER A 399 -22.30 0.90 18.54
C SER A 399 -22.50 1.81 17.32
N TYR A 400 -23.61 1.59 16.61
CA TYR A 400 -23.87 2.23 15.33
C TYR A 400 -24.54 3.60 15.50
N ALA A 401 -24.12 4.57 14.70
CA ALA A 401 -24.80 5.86 14.61
C ALA A 401 -26.19 5.66 13.97
N GLY A 402 -27.24 5.84 14.77
CA GLY A 402 -28.62 5.68 14.31
C GLY A 402 -29.08 6.80 13.37
N PHE A 403 -30.10 6.51 12.55
CA PHE A 403 -30.71 7.49 11.66
C PHE A 403 -31.26 8.70 12.43
N GLY A 404 -30.81 9.91 12.07
CA GLY A 404 -31.20 11.15 12.75
C GLY A 404 -30.42 11.47 14.03
N SER A 405 -29.52 10.58 14.49
CA SER A 405 -28.57 10.90 15.56
C SER A 405 -27.29 11.47 14.98
N THR A 406 -26.70 12.44 15.68
CA THR A 406 -25.40 13.03 15.31
C THR A 406 -24.23 12.14 15.73
N TYR A 407 -24.40 11.34 16.79
CA TYR A 407 -23.39 10.47 17.37
C TYR A 407 -24.00 9.10 17.76
N ALA A 408 -23.19 8.04 17.73
CA ALA A 408 -23.59 6.72 18.22
C ALA A 408 -23.75 6.70 19.76
N PRO A 409 -24.59 5.81 20.32
CA PRO A 409 -24.61 5.57 21.76
C PRO A 409 -23.22 5.17 22.28
N LEU A 410 -22.80 5.76 23.39
CA LEU A 410 -21.50 5.49 23.99
C LEU A 410 -21.36 4.02 24.41
N ILE A 411 -20.13 3.51 24.40
CA ILE A 411 -19.76 2.24 25.04
C ILE A 411 -18.97 2.58 26.31
N ASP A 412 -19.46 2.12 27.47
CA ASP A 412 -18.81 2.19 28.80
C ASP A 412 -18.78 0.78 29.37
N LYS A 413 -17.61 0.13 29.28
CA LYS A 413 -17.45 -1.27 29.67
C LYS A 413 -16.26 -1.46 30.58
N ARG A 414 -16.49 -2.22 31.66
CA ARG A 414 -15.45 -2.69 32.59
C ARG A 414 -15.33 -4.20 32.42
N MET A 415 -14.11 -4.70 32.32
CA MET A 415 -13.86 -6.11 32.01
C MET A 415 -12.56 -6.61 32.63
N CYS A 416 -12.45 -7.92 32.80
CA CYS A 416 -11.20 -8.60 33.07
C CYS A 416 -10.63 -9.12 31.75
N VAL A 417 -9.45 -8.62 31.37
CA VAL A 417 -8.76 -8.97 30.13
C VAL A 417 -7.69 -10.02 30.43
N PRO A 418 -7.67 -11.17 29.72
CA PRO A 418 -6.66 -12.20 29.93
C PRO A 418 -5.28 -11.74 29.43
N GLN A 419 -4.21 -12.17 30.11
CA GLN A 419 -2.83 -11.90 29.69
C GLN A 419 -2.40 -12.67 28.43
N ALA A 420 -3.08 -13.77 28.12
CA ALA A 420 -2.84 -14.56 26.93
C ALA A 420 -4.12 -15.25 26.50
N TRP A 421 -4.42 -15.21 25.20
CA TRP A 421 -5.53 -15.95 24.64
C TRP A 421 -5.04 -17.38 24.35
N GLY A 422 -5.38 -18.32 25.25
CA GLY A 422 -5.27 -19.75 24.96
C GLY A 422 -6.27 -20.18 23.87
N LYS A 423 -6.46 -21.49 23.66
CA LYS A 423 -7.42 -22.10 22.70
C LYS A 423 -8.91 -21.66 22.84
N ASN A 424 -9.19 -20.66 23.69
CA ASN A 424 -10.48 -20.06 24.03
C ASN A 424 -10.81 -18.81 23.18
N SER A 425 -9.95 -18.40 22.25
CA SER A 425 -10.42 -17.60 21.12
C SER A 425 -11.52 -18.37 20.39
N ILE A 426 -12.56 -17.69 19.91
CA ILE A 426 -13.55 -18.35 19.06
C ILE A 426 -12.75 -18.85 17.86
N ARG A 427 -12.62 -20.18 17.74
CA ARG A 427 -12.00 -20.81 16.57
C ARG A 427 -12.86 -20.43 15.39
N ALA A 428 -12.47 -19.38 14.68
CA ALA A 428 -12.71 -19.33 13.26
C ALA A 428 -12.10 -20.62 12.72
N PHE A 429 -12.86 -21.41 11.96
CA PHE A 429 -12.23 -22.40 11.11
C PHE A 429 -11.15 -21.64 10.34
N ARG A 430 -9.90 -21.95 10.66
CA ARG A 430 -8.77 -21.44 9.92
C ARG A 430 -9.02 -21.94 8.50
N MET A 431 -9.51 -21.10 7.60
CA MET A 431 -9.25 -21.26 6.17
C MET A 431 -7.76 -20.97 5.97
N ALA A 432 -6.91 -21.76 6.64
CA ALA A 432 -5.49 -21.86 6.37
C ALA A 432 -5.39 -22.51 5.00
N GLY A 433 -5.14 -21.65 4.03
CA GLY A 433 -5.06 -21.99 2.62
C GLY A 433 -5.51 -20.82 1.76
N ASN A 434 -6.65 -20.20 2.11
CA ASN A 434 -7.37 -19.37 1.15
C ASN A 434 -7.64 -17.93 1.63
N GLY A 435 -7.30 -17.54 2.86
CA GLY A 435 -7.41 -16.13 3.31
C GLY A 435 -6.53 -15.15 2.52
N CYS A 436 -5.39 -15.62 2.00
CA CYS A 436 -4.60 -14.88 1.01
C CYS A 436 -5.11 -15.07 -0.43
N GLU A 437 -5.92 -16.10 -0.69
CA GLU A 437 -6.63 -16.28 -1.95
C GLU A 437 -7.91 -15.44 -2.06
N TRP A 438 -8.41 -14.77 -1.02
CA TRP A 438 -9.50 -13.80 -1.23
C TRP A 438 -9.02 -12.49 -1.87
N MET A 439 -7.75 -12.12 -1.65
CA MET A 439 -7.06 -11.15 -2.52
C MET A 439 -6.56 -11.79 -3.84
N GLY A 440 -6.33 -13.10 -3.86
CA GLY A 440 -5.97 -13.87 -5.06
C GLY A 440 -7.12 -14.25 -6.01
N MET A 441 -8.37 -14.27 -5.57
CA MET A 441 -9.54 -14.59 -6.41
C MET A 441 -9.97 -13.39 -7.27
N ALA A 442 -9.57 -12.17 -6.89
CA ALA A 442 -9.58 -11.03 -7.81
C ALA A 442 -8.57 -11.20 -8.97
N ALA A 443 -7.51 -12.01 -8.79
CA ALA A 443 -6.53 -12.32 -9.83
C ALA A 443 -6.92 -13.55 -10.68
N ASN A 444 -7.68 -14.50 -10.12
CA ASN A 444 -8.07 -15.75 -10.79
C ASN A 444 -9.46 -15.70 -11.46
N GLY A 445 -10.19 -14.58 -11.40
CA GLY A 445 -11.37 -14.32 -12.24
C GLY A 445 -11.07 -14.24 -13.75
N TRP A 446 -9.81 -14.47 -14.15
CA TRP A 446 -9.27 -14.27 -15.50
C TRP A 446 -9.34 -15.50 -16.44
N GLU A 447 -9.85 -16.65 -15.99
CA GLU A 447 -10.10 -17.78 -16.91
C GLU A 447 -11.57 -17.93 -17.33
N TRP A 448 -12.53 -17.40 -16.55
CA TRP A 448 -13.96 -17.53 -16.88
C TRP A 448 -14.55 -16.35 -17.66
N MET A 449 -13.89 -15.18 -17.69
CA MET A 449 -14.32 -14.03 -18.52
C MET A 449 -13.87 -14.12 -19.99
N ARG A 450 -13.46 -15.30 -20.48
CA ARG A 450 -13.19 -15.53 -21.91
C ARG A 450 -14.39 -16.06 -22.69
N MET A 451 -15.53 -16.29 -22.03
CA MET A 451 -16.80 -16.60 -22.68
C MET A 451 -17.92 -15.83 -21.98
N ASP A 452 -18.21 -14.63 -22.47
CA ASP A 452 -19.57 -14.12 -22.71
C ASP A 452 -19.46 -12.71 -23.32
N GLY A 453 -19.24 -12.70 -24.63
CA GLY A 453 -19.50 -11.52 -25.45
C GLY A 453 -21.01 -11.37 -25.60
N ASN A 454 -21.61 -10.60 -24.70
CA ASN A 454 -22.85 -9.81 -24.83
C ASN A 454 -23.56 -9.70 -23.46
N GLY A 455 -23.27 -8.62 -22.74
CA GLY A 455 -23.92 -8.29 -21.47
C GLY A 455 -23.57 -6.89 -20.97
N PHE A 456 -23.47 -5.92 -21.88
CA PHE A 456 -23.15 -4.51 -21.57
C PHE A 456 -24.24 -3.58 -22.11
N GLU A 457 -25.44 -3.71 -21.55
CA GLU A 457 -26.42 -2.63 -21.45
C GLU A 457 -26.99 -2.74 -20.02
N TRP A 458 -27.24 -1.63 -19.33
CA TRP A 458 -27.81 -1.52 -17.96
C TRP A 458 -26.90 -1.20 -16.76
N MET A 459 -25.81 -0.44 -16.93
CA MET A 459 -25.26 0.39 -15.84
C MET A 459 -25.00 1.84 -16.28
N GLY A 460 -25.97 2.38 -17.02
CA GLY A 460 -25.98 3.77 -17.48
C GLY A 460 -27.25 4.49 -17.04
N MET A 461 -27.59 4.47 -15.75
CA MET A 461 -28.55 5.39 -15.11
C MET A 461 -28.55 5.11 -13.60
N ASP A 462 -27.89 5.97 -12.83
CA ASP A 462 -28.29 6.30 -11.44
C ASP A 462 -27.55 7.57 -11.00
N ALA A 463 -27.94 8.67 -11.65
CA ALA A 463 -27.76 10.02 -11.13
C ALA A 463 -29.16 10.64 -11.08
N ASN A 464 -29.63 10.89 -9.85
CA ASN A 464 -30.86 11.59 -9.45
C ASN A 464 -32.12 10.73 -9.27
N GLY A 465 -32.54 10.58 -8.01
CA GLY A 465 -33.80 9.94 -7.63
C GLY A 465 -34.10 9.96 -6.14
N TRP A 466 -33.89 11.10 -5.45
CA TRP A 466 -34.50 11.33 -4.14
C TRP A 466 -35.92 11.86 -4.34
N GLU A 467 -36.88 10.95 -4.43
CA GLU A 467 -38.31 11.09 -4.13
C GLU A 467 -38.94 9.73 -4.48
N TRP A 468 -40.02 9.32 -3.81
CA TRP A 468 -40.76 8.02 -3.95
C TRP A 468 -40.59 6.94 -2.87
N MET A 469 -40.37 7.30 -1.60
CA MET A 469 -40.86 6.46 -0.49
C MET A 469 -42.17 7.01 0.08
N ARG A 470 -43.27 6.80 -0.67
CA ARG A 470 -44.64 6.78 -0.13
C ARG A 470 -45.57 5.99 -1.06
N MET A 471 -45.58 4.67 -0.94
CA MET A 471 -46.78 3.83 -0.83
C MET A 471 -46.39 2.35 -0.71
N ASP A 472 -47.09 1.67 0.20
CA ASP A 472 -46.88 0.30 0.67
C ASP A 472 -47.17 -0.79 -0.36
N GLY A 473 -46.62 -1.98 -0.09
CA GLY A 473 -47.33 -3.25 -0.25
C GLY A 473 -47.14 -3.96 -1.58
N ASN A 474 -46.38 -5.06 -1.53
CA ASN A 474 -46.16 -6.06 -2.57
C ASN A 474 -45.03 -5.74 -3.58
N GLY A 475 -43.80 -6.02 -3.15
CA GLY A 475 -42.63 -6.13 -4.02
C GLY A 475 -41.71 -7.30 -3.60
N CYS A 476 -42.25 -8.30 -2.89
CA CYS A 476 -41.55 -9.56 -2.67
C CYS A 476 -41.73 -10.46 -3.88
N GLU A 477 -41.06 -10.18 -5.01
CA GLU A 477 -40.93 -11.17 -6.10
C GLU A 477 -39.78 -10.92 -7.10
N TRP A 478 -38.84 -10.02 -6.81
CA TRP A 478 -37.66 -9.81 -7.67
C TRP A 478 -36.32 -9.84 -6.91
N MET A 479 -36.15 -10.81 -6.00
CA MET A 479 -34.82 -11.28 -5.58
C MET A 479 -34.65 -12.74 -6.00
N GLY A 480 -34.45 -12.93 -7.30
CA GLY A 480 -34.13 -14.21 -7.92
C GLY A 480 -32.75 -14.16 -8.55
N MET A 481 -31.72 -13.69 -7.82
CA MET A 481 -30.29 -13.96 -8.04
C MET A 481 -29.45 -13.19 -7.00
N ASP A 482 -29.39 -13.70 -5.76
CA ASP A 482 -28.36 -13.38 -4.76
C ASP A 482 -28.23 -14.56 -3.78
N GLY A 483 -27.79 -15.70 -4.33
CA GLY A 483 -27.75 -17.00 -3.66
C GLY A 483 -26.52 -17.22 -2.77
N ASN A 484 -26.02 -16.22 -2.04
CA ASN A 484 -24.96 -16.40 -1.03
C ASN A 484 -25.08 -15.48 0.21
N GLY A 485 -26.11 -14.64 0.29
CA GLY A 485 -26.34 -13.73 1.44
C GLY A 485 -27.26 -14.27 2.53
N CYS A 486 -28.02 -15.35 2.26
CA CYS A 486 -29.13 -15.77 3.13
C CYS A 486 -28.93 -17.11 3.86
N GLU A 487 -27.82 -17.84 3.65
CA GLU A 487 -27.53 -19.05 4.45
C GLU A 487 -26.87 -18.74 5.80
N TRP A 488 -26.36 -17.53 6.02
CA TRP A 488 -25.65 -17.17 7.26
C TRP A 488 -26.55 -16.81 8.44
N MET A 489 -27.85 -16.55 8.23
CA MET A 489 -28.78 -16.22 9.31
C MET A 489 -29.49 -17.45 9.91
N GLN A 490 -29.25 -18.65 9.36
CA GLN A 490 -29.81 -19.90 9.88
C GLN A 490 -28.82 -20.72 10.72
N MET A 491 -27.52 -20.39 10.69
CA MET A 491 -26.50 -21.01 11.55
C MET A 491 -26.30 -20.35 12.92
N VAL A 492 -26.66 -19.07 13.09
CA VAL A 492 -26.53 -18.38 14.39
C VAL A 492 -27.69 -18.74 15.35
N VAL A 493 -28.82 -19.20 14.83
CA VAL A 493 -29.98 -19.62 15.64
C VAL A 493 -29.81 -21.03 16.22
N ASN A 494 -29.01 -21.90 15.60
CA ASN A 494 -28.80 -23.28 16.10
C ASN A 494 -27.61 -23.44 17.07
N GLY A 495 -26.91 -22.34 17.41
CA GLY A 495 -25.83 -22.33 18.41
C GLY A 495 -26.31 -22.06 19.85
N TRP A 496 -27.60 -21.78 20.05
CA TRP A 496 -28.18 -21.40 21.35
C TRP A 496 -28.98 -22.52 22.06
N GLU A 497 -29.03 -23.73 21.51
CA GLU A 497 -29.73 -24.87 22.15
C GLU A 497 -28.84 -25.81 22.98
N TRP A 498 -27.54 -25.54 23.14
CA TRP A 498 -26.60 -26.41 23.88
C TRP A 498 -26.12 -25.88 25.25
N ILE A 499 -26.83 -24.91 25.86
CA ILE A 499 -26.63 -24.50 27.28
C ILE A 499 -27.95 -24.69 28.07
N GLY A 500 -28.59 -25.85 27.91
CA GLY A 500 -29.87 -26.17 28.54
C GLY A 500 -29.99 -27.56 29.15
N MET A 501 -28.92 -28.37 29.21
CA MET A 501 -28.96 -29.71 29.80
C MET A 501 -27.63 -30.15 30.41
N THR A 502 -27.28 -29.63 31.60
CA THR A 502 -26.52 -30.38 32.62
C THR A 502 -26.84 -29.78 33.99
N GLY A 503 -28.01 -30.15 34.49
CA GLY A 503 -28.48 -29.82 35.83
C GLY A 503 -29.61 -30.77 36.18
N ASN A 504 -29.27 -32.03 36.47
CA ASN A 504 -30.09 -32.99 37.20
C ASN A 504 -29.26 -34.26 37.50
N ALA A 505 -28.66 -34.28 38.69
CA ALA A 505 -28.46 -35.40 39.61
C ALA A 505 -27.42 -35.00 40.66
#